data_AF-A0A0N8T7W8-F1
#
_entry.id   AF-A0A0N8T7W8-F1
#
_cell.length_a   1.000
_cell.length_b   1.000
_cell.length_c   1.000
_cell.angle_alpha   90.00
_cell.angle_beta   90.00
_cell.angle_gamma   90.00
#
_symmetry.space_group_name_H-M   'P 1'
#
loop_
_entity.id
_entity.type
_entity.pdbx_description
1 polymer ?
#
loop_
_entity_poly.entity_id
_entity_poly.type
_entity_poly.pdbx_seq_one_letter_code
_entity_poly.pdbx_strand_id
1 'polypeptide(L)'
;MSKSNGDDSFRAFLTACTENQDEVVAQNSPYVAMMDALDSFLLTHITNPTKTPSDLVMHALRINARFMLMTGFRIGLTGHAAGVYPTLRTALENACYAFLMSQDEALSDVWMKRSLSVANTKAFKKTFNKAIAEARDLMDELHPNNLGTWMYELYQASMEFGAHPNALTILLHTRFSDDEATGWTKYENIALYTVGNFEFDRTLLACVEMGLAVAIVLSMTFEKPSQEIIEAVNKLNKMKNELEDMIRSKFGIAAVSI
;
A
#
# COMPACT_ATOMS: atom_id res chain seq x y z
N MET A 1 -19.44 -16.77 2.48
CA MET A 1 -19.19 -18.17 2.88
C MET A 1 -17.78 -18.51 2.47
N SER A 2 -16.92 -18.90 3.42
CA SER A 2 -15.58 -19.42 3.11
C SER A 2 -15.71 -20.81 2.49
N LYS A 3 -15.14 -21.02 1.31
CA LYS A 3 -14.99 -22.36 0.74
C LYS A 3 -13.69 -22.95 1.27
N SER A 4 -13.71 -23.58 2.45
CA SER A 4 -12.67 -24.56 2.77
C SER A 4 -13.16 -25.92 2.27
N ASN A 5 -12.37 -26.57 1.43
CA ASN A 5 -12.58 -27.95 1.00
C ASN A 5 -12.04 -28.96 2.03
N GLY A 6 -11.57 -28.51 3.20
CA GLY A 6 -10.95 -29.33 4.24
C GLY A 6 -9.49 -29.69 3.96
N ASP A 7 -8.88 -29.17 2.88
CA ASP A 7 -7.46 -29.30 2.59
C ASP A 7 -6.72 -28.01 2.99
N ASP A 8 -6.04 -28.04 4.14
CA ASP A 8 -5.25 -26.92 4.66
C ASP A 8 -3.77 -26.98 4.23
N SER A 9 -3.46 -27.74 3.16
CA SER A 9 -2.09 -27.83 2.66
C SER A 9 -1.60 -26.52 2.04
N PHE A 10 -0.28 -26.34 1.98
CA PHE A 10 0.34 -25.23 1.24
C PHE A 10 -0.11 -25.18 -0.23
N ARG A 11 -0.38 -26.34 -0.86
CA ARG A 11 -0.88 -26.38 -2.23
C ARG A 11 -2.30 -25.82 -2.33
N ALA A 12 -3.19 -26.18 -1.41
CA ALA A 12 -4.53 -25.61 -1.36
C ALA A 12 -4.50 -24.08 -1.14
N PHE A 13 -3.60 -23.60 -0.28
CA PHE A 13 -3.38 -22.16 -0.09
C PHE A 13 -2.96 -21.47 -1.40
N LEU A 14 -2.01 -22.04 -2.15
CA LEU A 14 -1.57 -21.47 -3.44
C LEU A 14 -2.69 -21.49 -4.48
N THR A 15 -3.49 -22.56 -4.52
CA THR A 15 -4.66 -22.66 -5.39
C THR A 15 -5.67 -21.57 -5.05
N ALA A 16 -6.05 -21.41 -3.78
CA ALA A 16 -6.99 -20.38 -3.33
C ALA A 16 -6.51 -18.96 -3.64
N CYS A 17 -5.20 -18.68 -3.49
CA CYS A 17 -4.60 -17.41 -3.91
C CYS A 17 -4.84 -17.15 -5.41
N THR A 18 -4.65 -18.18 -6.24
CA THR A 18 -4.78 -18.09 -7.70
C THR A 18 -6.24 -17.94 -8.11
N GLU A 19 -7.14 -18.70 -7.50
CA GLU A 19 -8.59 -18.63 -7.76
C GLU A 19 -9.14 -17.23 -7.46
N ASN A 20 -8.79 -16.64 -6.32
CA ASN A 20 -9.18 -15.26 -5.98
C ASN A 20 -8.68 -14.25 -7.02
N GLN A 21 -7.40 -14.36 -7.42
CA GLN A 21 -6.79 -13.47 -8.38
C GLN A 21 -7.45 -13.58 -9.77
N ASP A 22 -7.69 -14.80 -10.23
CA ASP A 22 -8.32 -15.05 -11.53
C ASP A 22 -9.78 -14.59 -11.53
N GLU A 23 -10.52 -14.84 -10.44
CA GLU A 23 -11.91 -14.42 -10.30
C GLU A 23 -12.05 -12.89 -10.33
N VAL A 24 -11.27 -12.15 -9.53
CA VAL A 24 -11.37 -10.68 -9.47
C VAL A 24 -10.96 -10.02 -10.78
N VAL A 25 -9.98 -10.57 -11.49
CA VAL A 25 -9.57 -10.09 -12.82
C VAL A 25 -10.65 -10.38 -13.86
N ALA A 26 -11.21 -11.58 -13.89
CA ALA A 26 -12.26 -11.95 -14.83
C ALA A 26 -13.55 -11.11 -14.68
N GLN A 27 -13.81 -10.59 -13.48
CA GLN A 27 -14.97 -9.73 -13.18
C GLN A 27 -14.83 -8.28 -13.66
N ASN A 28 -13.70 -7.89 -14.27
CA ASN A 28 -13.38 -6.49 -14.59
C ASN A 28 -13.51 -5.57 -13.36
N SER A 29 -12.93 -6.02 -12.24
CA SER A 29 -12.99 -5.32 -10.97
C SER A 29 -12.52 -3.85 -11.09
N PRO A 30 -13.27 -2.87 -10.57
CA PRO A 30 -12.88 -1.47 -10.61
C PRO A 30 -11.62 -1.20 -9.76
N TYR A 31 -11.32 -2.04 -8.78
CA TYR A 31 -10.04 -2.00 -8.06
C TYR A 31 -8.86 -2.31 -8.98
N VAL A 32 -8.99 -3.36 -9.80
CA VAL A 32 -7.94 -3.74 -10.78
C VAL A 32 -7.75 -2.62 -11.79
N ALA A 33 -8.85 -2.03 -12.28
CA ALA A 33 -8.78 -0.87 -13.18
C ALA A 33 -8.06 0.34 -12.54
N MET A 34 -8.26 0.60 -11.24
CA MET A 34 -7.53 1.66 -10.54
C MET A 34 -6.06 1.29 -10.29
N MET A 35 -5.75 0.03 -10.00
CA MET A 35 -4.36 -0.47 -9.90
C MET A 35 -3.60 -0.27 -11.21
N ASP A 36 -4.24 -0.58 -12.35
CA ASP A 36 -3.66 -0.35 -13.69
C ASP A 36 -3.46 1.14 -13.97
N ALA A 37 -4.42 1.98 -13.57
CA ALA A 37 -4.30 3.43 -13.72
C ALA A 37 -3.16 4.01 -12.86
N LEU A 38 -2.99 3.51 -11.64
CA LEU A 38 -1.88 3.88 -10.75
C LEU A 38 -0.54 3.45 -11.34
N ASP A 39 -0.41 2.22 -11.82
CA ASP A 39 0.83 1.75 -12.44
C ASP A 39 1.19 2.56 -13.69
N SER A 40 0.19 2.81 -14.54
CA SER A 40 0.34 3.63 -15.75
C SER A 40 0.79 5.05 -15.39
N PHE A 41 0.19 5.66 -14.37
CA PHE A 41 0.58 6.98 -13.88
C PHE A 41 2.06 6.99 -13.45
N LEU A 42 2.47 6.04 -12.61
CA LEU A 42 3.84 5.95 -12.11
C LEU A 42 4.83 5.74 -13.27
N LEU A 43 4.50 4.89 -14.23
CA LEU A 43 5.34 4.60 -15.39
C LEU A 43 5.48 5.83 -16.30
N THR A 44 4.39 6.53 -16.60
CA THR A 44 4.39 7.63 -17.58
C THR A 44 4.95 8.92 -16.98
N HIS A 45 4.57 9.26 -15.74
CA HIS A 45 4.84 10.57 -15.17
C HIS A 45 5.99 10.59 -14.16
N ILE A 46 6.24 9.49 -13.44
CA ILE A 46 7.24 9.47 -12.36
C ILE A 46 8.56 8.87 -12.83
N THR A 47 8.53 7.64 -13.36
CA THR A 47 9.74 6.91 -13.73
C THR A 47 10.11 7.04 -15.20
N ASN A 48 9.15 7.29 -16.09
CA ASN A 48 9.31 7.58 -17.51
C ASN A 48 10.63 7.07 -18.14
N PRO A 49 10.66 5.84 -18.68
CA PRO A 49 11.90 5.21 -19.16
C PRO A 49 12.54 5.93 -20.35
N THR A 50 11.86 6.90 -20.97
CA THR A 50 12.40 7.68 -22.09
C THR A 50 13.08 8.98 -21.64
N LYS A 51 13.11 9.28 -20.33
CA LYS A 51 13.74 10.48 -19.77
C LYS A 51 14.96 10.09 -18.93
N THR A 52 16.06 10.83 -19.10
CA THR A 52 17.25 10.66 -18.26
C THR A 52 16.99 11.27 -16.88
N PRO A 53 17.16 10.51 -15.78
CA PRO A 53 17.00 11.04 -14.42
C PRO A 53 18.17 11.97 -14.04
N SER A 54 17.87 12.98 -13.22
CA SER A 54 18.88 13.91 -12.67
C SER A 54 19.67 13.30 -11.51
N ASP A 55 19.02 12.54 -10.62
CA ASP A 55 19.64 11.76 -9.54
C ASP A 55 19.23 10.28 -9.69
N LEU A 56 20.22 9.41 -9.83
CA LEU A 56 20.03 7.97 -10.04
C LEU A 56 19.55 7.23 -8.79
N VAL A 57 19.94 7.67 -7.59
CA VAL A 57 19.53 7.07 -6.31
C VAL A 57 18.06 7.36 -6.06
N MET A 58 17.67 8.63 -6.16
CA MET A 58 16.29 9.05 -6.06
C MET A 58 15.43 8.31 -7.11
N HIS A 59 15.91 8.23 -8.36
CA HIS A 59 15.19 7.52 -9.42
C HIS A 59 15.02 6.02 -9.14
N ALA A 60 16.05 5.36 -8.61
CA ALA A 60 15.97 3.97 -8.20
C ALA A 60 14.92 3.75 -7.09
N LEU A 61 14.81 4.67 -6.14
CA LEU A 61 13.76 4.63 -5.11
C LEU A 61 12.35 4.81 -5.71
N ARG A 62 12.17 5.69 -6.70
CA ARG A 62 10.88 5.84 -7.42
C ARG A 62 10.47 4.54 -8.11
N ILE A 63 11.41 3.89 -8.80
CA ILE A 63 11.17 2.60 -9.46
C ILE A 63 10.85 1.52 -8.41
N ASN A 64 11.61 1.46 -7.32
CA ASN A 64 11.40 0.46 -6.28
C ASN A 64 10.05 0.65 -5.57
N ALA A 65 9.64 1.90 -5.31
CA ALA A 65 8.30 2.20 -4.78
C ALA A 65 7.19 1.64 -5.69
N ARG A 66 7.30 1.83 -7.02
CA ARG A 66 6.37 1.25 -8.00
C ARG A 66 6.32 -0.29 -7.92
N PHE A 67 7.47 -0.96 -7.91
CA PHE A 67 7.50 -2.43 -7.85
C PHE A 67 7.03 -3.00 -6.52
N MET A 68 7.32 -2.32 -5.40
CA MET A 68 6.76 -2.68 -4.10
C MET A 68 5.24 -2.51 -4.10
N LEU A 69 4.72 -1.44 -4.71
CA LEU A 69 3.28 -1.22 -4.84
C LEU A 69 2.60 -2.32 -5.68
N MET A 70 3.16 -2.67 -6.85
CA MET A 70 2.67 -3.79 -7.67
C MET A 70 2.70 -5.12 -6.91
N THR A 71 3.71 -5.35 -6.07
CA THR A 71 3.79 -6.53 -5.21
C THR A 71 2.67 -6.52 -4.16
N GLY A 72 2.40 -5.35 -3.55
CA GLY A 72 1.29 -5.17 -2.62
C GLY A 72 -0.06 -5.44 -3.30
N PHE A 73 -0.28 -4.92 -4.51
CA PHE A 73 -1.49 -5.18 -5.30
C PHE A 73 -1.69 -6.67 -5.51
N ARG A 74 -0.64 -7.38 -5.94
CA ARG A 74 -0.70 -8.83 -6.13
C ARG A 74 -1.09 -9.57 -4.84
N ILE A 75 -0.52 -9.19 -3.69
CA ILE A 75 -0.88 -9.77 -2.39
C ILE A 75 -2.34 -9.47 -2.05
N GLY A 76 -2.81 -8.24 -2.28
CA GLY A 76 -4.21 -7.86 -2.06
C GLY A 76 -5.17 -8.71 -2.89
N LEU A 77 -4.85 -8.96 -4.17
CA LEU A 77 -5.66 -9.79 -5.07
C LEU A 77 -5.78 -11.26 -4.63
N THR A 78 -4.85 -11.77 -3.82
CA THR A 78 -5.00 -13.13 -3.24
C THR A 78 -5.98 -13.17 -2.08
N GLY A 79 -6.36 -12.02 -1.51
CA GLY A 79 -7.21 -11.90 -0.33
C GLY A 79 -6.48 -11.99 1.00
N HIS A 80 -5.14 -11.91 1.01
CA HIS A 80 -4.34 -11.94 2.23
C HIS A 80 -4.31 -10.56 2.90
N ALA A 81 -5.34 -10.26 3.70
CA ALA A 81 -5.55 -8.95 4.32
C ALA A 81 -4.37 -8.47 5.19
N ALA A 82 -3.91 -9.25 6.17
CA ALA A 82 -2.79 -8.83 7.03
C ALA A 82 -1.45 -8.72 6.29
N GLY A 83 -1.25 -9.55 5.26
CA GLY A 83 0.03 -9.69 4.54
C GLY A 83 0.34 -8.54 3.60
N VAL A 84 -0.66 -7.71 3.25
CA VAL A 84 -0.48 -6.63 2.27
C VAL A 84 0.20 -5.39 2.83
N TYR A 85 -0.07 -5.07 4.10
CA TYR A 85 0.34 -3.81 4.73
C TYR A 85 1.86 -3.62 4.87
N PRO A 86 2.67 -4.64 5.24
CA PRO A 86 4.13 -4.48 5.26
C PRO A 86 4.70 -4.03 3.90
N THR A 87 4.19 -4.59 2.81
CA THR A 87 4.63 -4.29 1.45
C THR A 87 4.19 -2.89 1.00
N LEU A 88 2.92 -2.55 1.25
CA LEU A 88 2.36 -1.23 0.99
C LEU A 88 3.13 -0.12 1.75
N ARG A 89 3.41 -0.35 3.04
CA ARG A 89 4.23 0.54 3.86
C ARG A 89 5.61 0.73 3.25
N THR A 90 6.27 -0.35 2.84
CA THR A 90 7.60 -0.26 2.24
C THR A 90 7.59 0.55 0.94
N ALA A 91 6.53 0.45 0.13
CA ALA A 91 6.37 1.28 -1.06
C ALA A 91 6.32 2.78 -0.70
N LEU A 92 5.52 3.14 0.31
CA LEU A 92 5.43 4.51 0.80
C LEU A 92 6.74 5.02 1.40
N GLU A 93 7.46 4.20 2.18
CA GLU A 93 8.77 4.57 2.73
C GLU A 93 9.79 4.90 1.63
N ASN A 94 9.82 4.11 0.54
CA ASN A 94 10.66 4.41 -0.62
C ASN A 94 10.27 5.74 -1.29
N ALA A 95 8.96 6.01 -1.40
CA ALA A 95 8.46 7.26 -1.96
C ALA A 95 8.85 8.46 -1.10
N CYS A 96 8.67 8.39 0.22
CA CYS A 96 9.07 9.44 1.16
C CYS A 96 10.58 9.70 1.12
N TYR A 97 11.40 8.66 1.01
CA TYR A 97 12.86 8.85 0.88
C TYR A 97 13.23 9.56 -0.42
N ALA A 98 12.61 9.16 -1.54
CA ALA A 98 12.82 9.84 -2.82
C ALA A 98 12.38 11.31 -2.75
N PHE A 99 11.27 11.60 -2.06
CA PHE A 99 10.80 12.96 -1.85
C PHE A 99 11.79 13.79 -1.02
N LEU A 100 12.24 13.30 0.13
CA LEU A 100 13.24 14.01 0.94
C LEU A 100 14.55 14.24 0.18
N MET A 101 15.04 13.24 -0.57
CA MET A 101 16.24 13.37 -1.41
C MET A 101 16.09 14.40 -2.52
N SER A 102 14.87 14.63 -3.01
CA SER A 102 14.61 15.70 -4.00
C SER A 102 14.79 17.11 -3.43
N GLN A 103 14.80 17.24 -2.10
CA GLN A 103 14.98 18.51 -1.40
C GLN A 103 16.41 18.68 -0.87
N ASP A 104 17.09 17.57 -0.58
CA ASP A 104 18.48 17.55 -0.13
C ASP A 104 19.21 16.35 -0.75
N GLU A 105 19.98 16.62 -1.82
CA GLU A 105 20.76 15.62 -2.54
C GLU A 105 21.82 14.92 -1.65
N ALA A 106 22.25 15.54 -0.54
CA ALA A 106 23.20 14.92 0.38
C ALA A 106 22.61 13.67 1.07
N LEU A 107 21.29 13.55 1.11
CA LEU A 107 20.60 12.37 1.66
C LEU A 107 20.81 11.12 0.80
N SER A 108 20.94 11.26 -0.53
CA SER A 108 21.26 10.16 -1.45
C SER A 108 22.59 9.50 -1.05
N ASP A 109 23.56 10.33 -0.68
CA ASP A 109 24.89 9.93 -0.26
C ASP A 109 24.89 9.16 1.07
N VAL A 110 24.11 9.63 2.05
CA VAL A 110 23.91 8.94 3.34
C VAL A 110 23.24 7.58 3.13
N TRP A 111 22.24 7.51 2.26
CA TRP A 111 21.52 6.28 1.94
C TRP A 111 22.43 5.24 1.28
N MET A 112 23.21 5.64 0.28
CA MET A 112 24.15 4.75 -0.43
C MET A 112 25.24 4.19 0.50
N LYS A 113 25.68 4.97 1.49
CA LYS A 113 26.75 4.58 2.41
C LYS A 113 26.26 3.70 3.57
N ARG A 114 24.95 3.48 3.73
CA ARG A 114 24.30 2.82 4.90
C ARG A 114 25.03 1.59 5.42
N SER A 115 25.49 0.71 4.53
CA SER A 115 26.06 -0.60 4.88
C SER A 115 27.60 -0.65 4.84
N LEU A 116 28.27 0.47 4.58
CA LEU A 116 29.75 0.47 4.43
C LEU A 116 30.49 0.45 5.77
N SER A 117 29.86 0.91 6.86
CA SER A 117 30.45 0.88 8.20
C SER A 117 29.40 1.06 9.30
N VAL A 118 29.76 0.75 10.56
CA VAL A 118 28.92 1.01 11.73
C VAL A 118 28.58 2.50 11.87
N ALA A 119 29.55 3.38 11.58
CA ALA A 119 29.35 4.83 11.61
C ALA A 119 28.30 5.26 10.58
N ASN A 120 28.37 4.73 9.35
CA ASN A 120 27.40 5.03 8.30
C ASN A 120 26.02 4.46 8.61
N THR A 121 25.92 3.26 9.19
CA THR A 121 24.63 2.72 9.67
C THR A 121 24.01 3.61 10.75
N LYS A 122 24.82 4.15 11.68
CA LYS A 122 24.34 5.09 12.71
C LYS A 122 23.90 6.41 12.09
N ALA A 123 24.65 6.95 11.12
CA ALA A 123 24.29 8.15 10.39
C ALA A 123 22.96 7.95 9.65
N PHE A 124 22.83 6.88 8.87
CA PHE A 124 21.58 6.50 8.19
C PHE A 124 20.40 6.43 9.16
N LYS A 125 20.54 5.71 10.28
CA LYS A 125 19.45 5.61 11.28
C LYS A 125 19.10 6.96 11.88
N LYS A 126 20.08 7.82 12.15
CA LYS A 126 19.83 9.18 12.67
C LYS A 126 19.08 10.03 11.66
N THR A 127 19.43 9.92 10.37
CA THR A 127 18.85 10.70 9.28
C THR A 127 17.45 10.24 8.90
N PHE A 128 17.19 8.93 8.85
CA PHE A 128 15.93 8.40 8.31
C PHE A 128 14.97 7.83 9.36
N ASN A 129 15.23 7.95 10.67
CA ASN A 129 14.34 7.40 11.71
C ASN A 129 12.94 8.06 11.75
N LYS A 130 12.81 9.28 11.23
CA LYS A 130 11.56 10.05 11.19
C LYS A 130 11.15 10.46 9.79
N ALA A 131 11.78 9.90 8.77
CA ALA A 131 11.61 10.33 7.38
C ALA A 131 10.15 10.41 6.90
N ILE A 132 9.26 9.55 7.40
CA ILE A 132 7.83 9.58 7.00
C ILE A 132 7.11 10.76 7.66
N ALA A 133 7.44 11.08 8.91
CA ALA A 133 6.91 12.27 9.59
C ALA A 133 7.52 13.56 9.02
N GLU A 134 8.80 13.55 8.67
CA GLU A 134 9.46 14.68 8.01
C GLU A 134 8.87 14.92 6.61
N ALA A 135 8.61 13.85 5.85
CA ALA A 135 7.91 13.94 4.58
C ALA A 135 6.50 14.53 4.76
N ARG A 136 5.72 14.07 5.75
CA ARG A 136 4.41 14.65 6.09
C ARG A 136 4.52 16.15 6.32
N ASP A 137 5.38 16.57 7.25
CA ASP A 137 5.49 17.98 7.66
C ASP A 137 5.85 18.87 6.47
N LEU A 138 6.80 18.41 5.65
CA LEU A 138 7.21 19.13 4.46
C LEU A 138 6.11 19.17 3.38
N MET A 139 5.40 18.07 3.15
CA MET A 139 4.29 18.06 2.20
C MET A 139 3.20 19.06 2.58
N ASP A 140 2.83 19.12 3.86
CA ASP A 140 1.82 20.06 4.36
C ASP A 140 2.32 21.50 4.39
N GLU A 141 3.63 21.72 4.54
CA GLU A 141 4.27 23.03 4.37
C GLU A 141 4.19 23.53 2.92
N LEU A 142 4.55 22.68 1.95
CA LEU A 142 4.55 23.02 0.53
C LEU A 142 3.12 23.12 -0.04
N HIS A 143 2.19 22.32 0.48
CA HIS A 143 0.81 22.23 0.06
C HIS A 143 -0.12 22.17 1.28
N PRO A 144 -0.67 23.31 1.75
CA PRO A 144 -1.49 23.37 2.96
C PRO A 144 -2.93 22.86 2.71
N ASN A 145 -3.04 21.61 2.29
CA ASN A 145 -4.28 20.88 2.02
C ASN A 145 -4.35 19.54 2.77
N ASN A 146 -3.47 19.32 3.75
CA ASN A 146 -3.38 18.14 4.61
C ASN A 146 -3.11 16.82 3.87
N LEU A 147 -2.50 16.88 2.67
CA LEU A 147 -2.12 15.67 1.93
C LEU A 147 -1.01 14.89 2.64
N GLY A 148 -0.06 15.58 3.28
CA GLY A 148 0.96 14.96 4.11
C GLY A 148 0.32 14.26 5.30
N THR A 149 -0.58 14.96 6.01
CA THR A 149 -1.32 14.40 7.15
C THR A 149 -2.12 13.15 6.75
N TRP A 150 -2.89 13.20 5.66
CA TRP A 150 -3.64 12.04 5.15
C TRP A 150 -2.73 10.86 4.78
N MET A 151 -1.59 11.12 4.11
CA MET A 151 -0.58 10.09 3.83
C MET A 151 -0.04 9.45 5.12
N TYR A 152 0.20 10.27 6.15
CA TYR A 152 0.70 9.79 7.43
C TYR A 152 -0.32 8.94 8.19
N GLU A 153 -1.61 9.28 8.10
CA GLU A 153 -2.70 8.47 8.66
C GLU A 153 -2.71 7.07 8.01
N LEU A 154 -2.62 6.98 6.68
CA LEU A 154 -2.51 5.69 5.97
C LEU A 154 -1.26 4.89 6.39
N TYR A 155 -0.14 5.57 6.61
CA TYR A 155 1.07 4.94 7.13
C TYR A 155 0.84 4.33 8.52
N GLN A 156 0.19 5.06 9.44
CA GLN A 156 -0.14 4.54 10.77
C GLN A 156 -1.14 3.38 10.71
N ALA A 157 -2.19 3.52 9.90
CA ALA A 157 -3.16 2.47 9.65
C ALA A 157 -2.49 1.17 9.18
N SER A 158 -1.50 1.28 8.29
CA SER A 158 -0.76 0.10 7.83
C SER A 158 -0.09 -0.66 8.99
N MET A 159 0.36 0.04 10.04
CA MET A 159 0.93 -0.58 11.24
C MET A 159 -0.12 -1.29 12.09
N GLU A 160 -1.33 -0.75 12.16
CA GLU A 160 -2.45 -1.32 12.91
C GLU A 160 -3.00 -2.58 12.24
N PHE A 161 -3.10 -2.60 10.90
CA PHE A 161 -3.77 -3.69 10.18
C PHE A 161 -2.84 -4.82 9.68
N GLY A 162 -1.52 -4.67 9.75
CA GLY A 162 -0.64 -5.80 9.42
C GLY A 162 0.86 -5.55 9.34
N ALA A 163 1.31 -4.29 9.24
CA ALA A 163 2.74 -4.01 9.10
C ALA A 163 3.55 -4.24 10.38
N HIS A 164 2.90 -4.32 11.56
CA HIS A 164 3.50 -4.75 12.82
C HIS A 164 2.67 -5.83 13.51
N PRO A 165 3.32 -6.77 14.23
CA PRO A 165 2.61 -7.69 15.12
C PRO A 165 1.88 -6.91 16.21
N ASN A 166 0.55 -6.95 16.18
CA ASN A 166 -0.31 -6.37 17.20
C ASN A 166 -1.61 -7.19 17.29
N ALA A 167 -2.45 -6.89 18.29
CA ALA A 167 -3.67 -7.63 18.55
C ALA A 167 -4.67 -7.54 17.37
N LEU A 168 -4.82 -6.38 16.73
CA LEU A 168 -5.73 -6.20 15.58
C LEU A 168 -5.27 -7.06 14.39
N THR A 169 -3.98 -7.04 14.05
CA THR A 169 -3.40 -7.85 12.96
C THR A 169 -3.75 -9.33 13.06
N ILE A 170 -3.85 -9.89 14.28
CA ILE A 170 -4.10 -11.33 14.48
C ILE A 170 -5.59 -11.58 14.75
N LEU A 171 -6.19 -10.84 15.69
CA LEU A 171 -7.53 -11.12 16.18
C LEU A 171 -8.64 -10.74 15.19
N LEU A 172 -8.43 -9.77 14.29
CA LEU A 172 -9.41 -9.43 13.25
C LEU A 172 -9.71 -10.62 12.34
N HIS A 173 -8.74 -11.52 12.18
CA HIS A 173 -8.83 -12.70 11.33
C HIS A 173 -9.19 -13.97 12.10
N THR A 174 -9.33 -13.90 13.43
CA THR A 174 -9.67 -15.04 14.27
C THR A 174 -11.17 -15.13 14.55
N ARG A 175 -11.72 -16.34 14.54
CA ARG A 175 -13.09 -16.65 14.95
C ARG A 175 -13.08 -17.77 15.98
N PHE A 176 -13.99 -17.66 16.95
CA PHE A 176 -14.24 -18.69 17.95
C PHE A 176 -15.68 -19.16 17.79
N SER A 177 -15.88 -20.47 17.82
CA SER A 177 -17.22 -21.06 17.85
C SER A 177 -17.20 -22.30 18.74
N ASP A 178 -18.19 -22.46 19.59
CA ASP A 178 -18.30 -23.66 20.41
C ASP A 178 -18.96 -24.79 19.60
N ASP A 179 -18.35 -25.97 19.65
CA ASP A 179 -18.94 -27.19 19.10
C ASP A 179 -19.73 -27.88 20.21
N GLU A 180 -21.06 -27.74 20.16
CA GLU A 180 -21.98 -28.31 21.14
C GLU A 180 -21.92 -29.85 21.21
N ALA A 181 -21.49 -30.53 20.13
CA ALA A 181 -21.43 -31.98 20.08
C ALA A 181 -20.18 -32.55 20.77
N THR A 182 -19.05 -31.83 20.70
CA THR A 182 -17.77 -32.25 21.30
C THR A 182 -17.44 -31.52 22.61
N GLY A 183 -18.12 -30.41 22.89
CA GLY A 183 -17.82 -29.50 24.00
C GLY A 183 -16.51 -28.73 23.82
N TRP A 184 -15.94 -28.70 22.61
CA TRP A 184 -14.69 -28.02 22.32
C TRP A 184 -14.94 -26.64 21.71
N THR A 185 -14.11 -25.66 22.06
CA THR A 185 -14.08 -24.38 21.36
C THR A 185 -13.22 -24.52 20.10
N LYS A 186 -13.84 -24.34 18.93
CA LYS A 186 -13.15 -24.27 17.65
C LYS A 186 -12.51 -22.90 17.49
N TYR A 187 -11.23 -22.93 17.13
CA TYR A 187 -10.43 -21.76 16.76
C TYR A 187 -10.22 -21.76 15.25
N GLU A 188 -10.61 -20.69 14.57
CA GLU A 188 -10.36 -20.50 13.14
C GLU A 188 -9.58 -19.21 12.93
N ASN A 189 -8.60 -19.24 12.03
CA ASN A 189 -7.91 -18.04 11.57
C ASN A 189 -8.01 -17.95 10.05
N ILE A 190 -8.54 -16.85 9.54
CA ILE A 190 -8.78 -16.62 8.13
C ILE A 190 -7.51 -16.06 7.50
N ALA A 191 -6.80 -16.89 6.74
CA ALA A 191 -5.61 -16.46 6.02
C ALA A 191 -5.96 -15.68 4.73
N LEU A 192 -6.99 -16.13 4.01
CA LEU A 192 -7.43 -15.54 2.73
C LEU A 192 -8.93 -15.27 2.77
N TYR A 193 -9.31 -14.03 2.47
CA TYR A 193 -10.70 -13.68 2.21
C TYR A 193 -11.04 -13.95 0.75
N THR A 194 -12.27 -14.38 0.48
CA THR A 194 -12.73 -14.64 -0.90
C THR A 194 -13.25 -13.36 -1.56
N VAL A 195 -13.24 -13.33 -2.88
CA VAL A 195 -13.88 -12.25 -3.66
C VAL A 195 -15.32 -12.00 -3.17
N GLY A 196 -15.68 -10.72 -3.06
CA GLY A 196 -16.98 -10.27 -2.57
C GLY A 196 -17.13 -10.23 -1.05
N ASN A 197 -16.15 -10.69 -0.29
CA ASN A 197 -16.10 -10.47 1.15
C ASN A 197 -15.71 -9.00 1.46
N PHE A 198 -16.25 -8.44 2.55
CA PHE A 198 -15.92 -7.09 3.00
C PHE A 198 -14.42 -6.89 3.20
N GLU A 199 -13.74 -7.82 3.88
CA GLU A 199 -12.31 -7.70 4.16
C GLU A 199 -11.45 -7.84 2.91
N PHE A 200 -11.94 -8.57 1.90
CA PHE A 200 -11.30 -8.63 0.59
C PHE A 200 -11.37 -7.25 -0.09
N ASP A 201 -12.57 -6.67 -0.20
CA ASP A 201 -12.77 -5.37 -0.84
C ASP A 201 -12.06 -4.24 -0.06
N ARG A 202 -12.09 -4.26 1.28
CA ARG A 202 -11.37 -3.31 2.13
C ARG A 202 -9.85 -3.41 1.92
N THR A 203 -9.32 -4.62 1.75
CA THR A 203 -7.90 -4.83 1.44
C THR A 203 -7.52 -4.25 0.07
N LEU A 204 -8.40 -4.39 -0.93
CA LEU A 204 -8.17 -3.79 -2.25
C LEU A 204 -8.28 -2.27 -2.22
N LEU A 205 -9.18 -1.72 -1.40
CA LEU A 205 -9.23 -0.27 -1.13
C LEU A 205 -7.90 0.20 -0.52
N ALA A 206 -7.34 -0.55 0.43
CA ALA A 206 -6.04 -0.24 1.06
C ALA A 206 -4.93 -0.09 0.04
N CYS A 207 -4.91 -1.02 -0.90
CA CYS A 207 -3.94 -1.03 -1.97
C CYS A 207 -4.01 0.26 -2.78
N VAL A 208 -5.21 0.65 -3.23
CA VAL A 208 -5.36 1.81 -4.10
C VAL A 208 -5.23 3.14 -3.35
N GLU A 209 -5.63 3.22 -2.08
CA GLU A 209 -5.41 4.40 -1.23
C GLU A 209 -3.93 4.63 -0.96
N MET A 210 -3.20 3.58 -0.56
CA MET A 210 -1.75 3.66 -0.40
C MET A 210 -1.06 3.96 -1.74
N GLY A 211 -1.54 3.37 -2.83
CA GLY A 211 -1.02 3.64 -4.16
C GLY A 211 -1.20 5.09 -4.59
N LEU A 212 -2.35 5.70 -4.27
CA LEU A 212 -2.59 7.12 -4.49
C LEU A 212 -1.67 7.99 -3.62
N ALA A 213 -1.47 7.63 -2.34
CA ALA A 213 -0.51 8.33 -1.48
C ALA A 213 0.92 8.27 -2.05
N VAL A 214 1.37 7.09 -2.50
CA VAL A 214 2.66 6.91 -3.18
C VAL A 214 2.74 7.78 -4.44
N ALA A 215 1.70 7.79 -5.28
CA ALA A 215 1.66 8.61 -6.49
C ALA A 215 1.77 10.12 -6.18
N ILE A 216 1.08 10.59 -5.14
CA ILE A 216 1.12 11.99 -4.69
C ILE A 216 2.53 12.34 -4.17
N VAL A 217 3.08 11.56 -3.24
CA VAL A 217 4.42 11.79 -2.68
C VAL A 217 5.47 11.82 -3.79
N LEU A 218 5.40 10.85 -4.73
CA LEU A 218 6.32 10.80 -5.84
C LEU A 218 6.14 11.94 -6.83
N SER A 219 4.93 12.50 -6.98
CA SER A 219 4.72 13.70 -7.80
C SER A 219 5.41 14.92 -7.20
N MET A 220 5.51 15.01 -5.87
CA MET A 220 6.18 16.10 -5.17
C MET A 220 7.72 16.03 -5.24
N THR A 221 8.27 14.96 -5.83
CA THR A 221 9.70 14.87 -6.13
C THR A 221 10.13 15.76 -7.31
N PHE A 222 9.17 16.38 -8.01
CA PHE A 222 9.42 17.40 -9.02
C PHE A 222 9.20 18.77 -8.41
N GLU A 223 10.15 19.70 -8.60
CA GLU A 223 10.07 21.08 -8.07
C GLU A 223 8.75 21.77 -8.44
N LYS A 224 8.27 21.53 -9.67
CA LYS A 224 6.96 21.99 -10.17
C LYS A 224 6.30 20.88 -10.97
N PRO A 225 5.36 20.12 -10.38
CA PRO A 225 4.58 19.14 -11.13
C PRO A 225 3.87 19.80 -12.31
N SER A 226 3.84 19.15 -13.47
CA SER A 226 3.11 19.67 -14.63
C SER A 226 1.60 19.63 -14.39
N GLN A 227 0.86 20.45 -15.13
CA GLN A 227 -0.61 20.44 -15.10
C GLN A 227 -1.17 19.04 -15.43
N GLU A 228 -0.53 18.31 -16.35
CA GLU A 228 -0.88 16.94 -16.71
C GLU A 228 -0.76 15.98 -15.52
N ILE A 229 0.30 16.10 -14.71
CA ILE A 229 0.47 15.31 -13.48
C ILE A 229 -0.66 15.61 -12.49
N ILE A 230 -0.97 16.89 -12.28
CA ILE A 230 -2.03 17.33 -11.37
C ILE A 230 -3.39 16.77 -11.80
N GLU A 231 -3.71 16.85 -13.09
CA GLU A 231 -4.96 16.31 -13.65
C GLU A 231 -5.04 14.79 -13.51
N ALA A 232 -3.93 14.08 -13.77
CA ALA A 232 -3.88 12.64 -13.64
C ALA A 232 -4.05 12.19 -12.17
N VAL A 233 -3.43 12.88 -11.20
CA VAL A 233 -3.63 12.62 -9.77
C VAL A 233 -5.09 12.88 -9.36
N ASN A 234 -5.70 13.97 -9.83
CA ASN A 234 -7.10 14.27 -9.56
C ASN A 234 -8.05 13.20 -10.11
N LYS A 235 -7.74 12.65 -11.29
CA LYS A 235 -8.48 11.51 -11.86
C LYS A 235 -8.37 10.27 -10.97
N LEU A 236 -7.17 9.94 -10.49
CA LEU A 236 -6.95 8.83 -9.56
C LEU A 236 -7.71 9.02 -8.25
N ASN A 237 -7.69 10.23 -7.67
CA ASN A 237 -8.45 10.55 -6.47
C ASN A 237 -9.97 10.38 -6.67
N LYS A 238 -10.48 10.76 -7.85
CA LYS A 238 -11.89 10.53 -8.20
C LYS A 238 -12.22 9.03 -8.23
N MET A 239 -11.39 8.22 -8.89
CA MET A 239 -11.56 6.76 -8.91
C MET A 239 -11.55 6.16 -7.50
N LYS A 240 -10.65 6.64 -6.63
CA LYS A 240 -10.59 6.24 -5.22
C LYS A 240 -11.91 6.51 -4.50
N ASN A 241 -12.45 7.72 -4.63
CA ASN A 241 -13.70 8.10 -3.96
C ASN A 241 -14.89 7.28 -4.48
N GLU A 242 -14.94 6.98 -5.77
CA GLU A 242 -15.97 6.10 -6.35
C GLU A 242 -15.90 4.67 -5.75
N LEU A 243 -14.69 4.15 -5.47
CA LEU A 243 -14.51 2.86 -4.81
C LEU A 243 -14.92 2.89 -3.33
N GLU A 244 -14.61 3.96 -2.60
CA GLU A 244 -15.09 4.14 -1.23
C GLU A 244 -16.62 4.11 -1.17
N ASP A 245 -17.28 4.90 -2.03
CA ASP A 245 -18.75 4.98 -2.11
C ASP A 245 -19.35 3.61 -2.46
N MET A 246 -18.69 2.85 -3.34
CA MET A 246 -19.09 1.50 -3.70
C MET A 246 -19.08 0.56 -2.49
N ILE A 247 -18.01 0.55 -1.68
CA ILE A 247 -17.96 -0.29 -0.48
C ILE A 247 -19.02 0.13 0.54
N ARG A 248 -19.18 1.44 0.78
CA ARG A 248 -20.23 1.97 1.69
C ARG A 248 -21.60 1.47 1.28
N SER A 249 -21.93 1.59 0.00
CA SER A 249 -23.20 1.12 -0.55
C SER A 249 -23.36 -0.40 -0.48
N LYS A 250 -22.30 -1.17 -0.76
CA LYS A 250 -22.35 -2.62 -0.84
C LYS A 250 -22.53 -3.28 0.54
N PHE A 251 -21.92 -2.73 1.58
CA PHE A 251 -21.91 -3.33 2.91
C PHE A 251 -22.70 -2.53 3.97
N GLY A 252 -23.29 -1.39 3.62
CA GLY A 252 -24.15 -0.61 4.51
C GLY A 252 -23.40 0.03 5.68
N ILE A 253 -22.16 0.47 5.46
CA ILE A 253 -21.28 1.04 6.49
C ILE A 253 -21.04 2.53 6.28
N ALA A 254 -20.90 3.28 7.38
CA ALA A 254 -20.75 4.74 7.35
C ALA A 254 -19.31 5.22 7.05
N ALA A 255 -18.29 4.40 7.36
CA ALA A 255 -16.87 4.70 7.15
C ALA A 255 -16.12 3.46 6.65
N VAL A 256 -15.17 3.66 5.73
CA VAL A 256 -14.41 2.58 5.04
C VAL A 256 -12.91 2.88 4.95
N SER A 257 -12.49 4.10 5.28
CA SER A 257 -11.06 4.45 5.24
C SER A 257 -10.29 3.59 6.22
N ILE A 258 -9.05 3.30 5.85
CA ILE A 258 -8.15 2.44 6.60
C ILE A 258 -7.23 3.30 7.44
#